data_AF-A0A3B8QA89-F1
#
_entry.id   AF-A0A3B8QA89-F1
#
_cell.length_a   1.000
_cell.length_b   1.000
_cell.length_c   1.000
_cell.angle_alpha   90.00
_cell.angle_beta   90.00
_cell.angle_gamma   90.00
#
_symmetry.space_group_name_H-M   'P 1'
#
loop_
_entity.id
_entity.type
_entity.pdbx_description
1 polymer ?
#
loop_
_entity_poly.entity_id
_entity_poly.type
_entity_poly.pdbx_seq_one_letter_code
_entity_poly.pdbx_strand_id
1 'polypeptide(L)'
;MSEFFFSGFVPGVTPEGFATVQGYYEDWGFWAVFVAGLTPIPYKVFTISAGVFRINFPIFVLAGVLSRGLRFFLVAGLVYHYGEPIRLFIDRYFNLLTWVFSLLLVLGFVVIRVLL
;
A
#
# COMPACT_ATOMS: atom_id res chain seq x y z
N MET A 1 31.18 -0.70 -0.15
CA MET A 1 30.38 0.39 -0.76
C MET A 1 28.97 0.44 -0.15
N SER A 2 28.24 -0.68 -0.08
CA SER A 2 26.91 -0.77 0.55
C SER A 2 26.93 -0.40 2.04
N GLU A 3 27.86 -0.93 2.84
CA GLU A 3 27.93 -0.61 4.28
C GLU A 3 28.16 0.87 4.57
N PHE A 4 28.97 1.56 3.76
CA PHE A 4 29.22 3.00 3.89
C PHE A 4 27.96 3.84 3.60
N PHE A 5 27.16 3.44 2.61
CA PHE A 5 25.91 4.11 2.28
C PHE A 5 24.86 3.94 3.40
N PHE A 6 24.69 2.70 3.89
CA PHE A 6 23.72 2.39 4.94
C PHE A 6 24.08 3.01 6.30
N SER A 7 25.35 2.97 6.71
CA SER A 7 25.80 3.59 7.97
C SER A 7 25.90 5.12 7.91
N GLY A 8 26.20 5.69 6.74
CA GLY A 8 26.43 7.14 6.58
C GLY A 8 25.21 7.97 6.21
N PHE A 9 24.27 7.43 5.43
CA PHE A 9 23.14 8.21 4.88
C PHE A 9 21.75 7.74 5.31
N VAL A 10 21.60 6.48 5.73
CA VAL A 10 20.28 5.90 6.06
C VAL A 10 20.33 5.17 7.41
N PRO A 11 20.30 5.92 8.54
CA PRO A 11 20.36 5.31 9.87
C PRO A 11 19.20 4.33 10.07
N GLY A 12 19.51 3.10 10.49
CA GLY A 12 18.54 2.05 10.81
C GLY A 12 18.27 1.03 9.71
N VAL A 13 18.89 1.13 8.53
CA VAL A 13 18.79 0.10 7.48
C VAL A 13 20.06 -0.75 7.44
N THR A 14 19.94 -2.05 7.68
CA THR A 14 21.08 -3.00 7.55
C THR A 14 21.10 -3.65 6.16
N PRO A 15 22.27 -4.09 5.66
CA PRO A 15 22.37 -4.83 4.40
C PRO A 15 21.46 -6.08 4.37
N GLU A 16 21.36 -6.79 5.49
CA GLU A 16 20.54 -8.00 5.63
C GLU A 16 19.05 -7.66 5.58
N GLY A 17 18.64 -6.57 6.25
CA GLY A 17 17.26 -6.08 6.21
C GLY A 17 16.86 -5.65 4.81
N PHE A 18 17.76 -4.97 4.09
CA PHE A 18 17.54 -4.58 2.70
C PHE A 18 17.37 -5.80 1.78
N ALA A 19 18.24 -6.80 1.90
CA ALA A 19 18.15 -8.05 1.13
C ALA A 19 16.86 -8.82 1.43
N THR A 20 16.43 -8.82 2.69
CA THR A 20 15.16 -9.45 3.10
C THR A 20 13.96 -8.76 2.44
N VAL A 21 13.91 -7.42 2.46
CA VAL A 21 12.84 -6.66 1.81
C VAL A 21 12.87 -6.82 0.29
N GLN A 22 14.06 -6.90 -0.31
CA GLN A 22 14.21 -7.21 -1.72
C GLN A 22 13.54 -8.56 -2.07
N GLY A 23 13.79 -9.61 -1.28
CA GLY A 23 13.14 -10.92 -1.47
C GLY A 23 11.61 -10.84 -1.40
N TYR A 24 11.05 -10.07 -0.46
CA TYR A 24 9.60 -9.84 -0.44
C TYR A 24 9.07 -9.13 -1.69
N TYR A 25 9.86 -8.24 -2.29
CA TYR A 25 9.49 -7.57 -3.53
C TYR A 25 9.59 -8.50 -4.75
N GLU A 26 10.53 -9.44 -4.75
CA GLU A 26 10.65 -10.48 -5.78
C GLU A 26 9.44 -11.41 -5.78
N ASP A 27 9.01 -11.85 -4.59
CA ASP A 27 7.89 -12.79 -4.44
C ASP A 27 6.51 -12.09 -4.51
N TRP A 28 6.38 -10.91 -3.89
CA TRP A 28 5.08 -10.26 -3.62
C TRP A 28 4.97 -8.86 -4.20
N GLY A 29 5.81 -8.49 -5.17
CA GLY A 29 5.93 -7.12 -5.67
C GLY A 29 4.61 -6.45 -6.11
N PHE A 30 3.72 -7.20 -6.77
CA PHE A 30 2.37 -6.71 -7.10
C PHE A 30 1.59 -6.32 -5.84
N TRP A 31 1.52 -7.22 -4.86
CA TRP A 31 0.76 -7.05 -3.64
C TRP A 31 1.34 -5.97 -2.75
N ALA A 32 2.67 -5.86 -2.66
CA ALA A 32 3.36 -4.81 -1.94
C ALA A 32 2.94 -3.42 -2.41
N VAL A 33 2.90 -3.20 -3.74
CA VAL A 33 2.49 -1.92 -4.33
C VAL A 33 0.98 -1.72 -4.22
N PHE A 34 0.19 -2.75 -4.51
CA PHE A 34 -1.28 -2.69 -4.51
C PHE A 34 -1.84 -2.38 -3.11
N VAL A 35 -1.42 -3.14 -2.10
CA VAL A 35 -1.86 -2.95 -0.71
C VAL A 35 -1.37 -1.62 -0.17
N ALA A 36 -0.13 -1.21 -0.48
CA ALA A 36 0.37 0.11 -0.08
C ALA A 36 -0.41 1.26 -0.73
N GLY A 37 -0.96 1.07 -1.94
CA GLY A 37 -1.76 2.07 -2.62
C GLY A 37 -3.17 2.22 -2.06
N LEU A 38 -3.73 1.13 -1.53
CA LEU A 38 -5.10 1.07 -0.99
C LEU A 38 -5.16 1.49 0.49
N THR A 39 -4.15 1.16 1.28
CA THR A 39 -4.06 1.44 2.72
C THR A 39 -3.57 2.88 2.98
N PRO A 40 -3.63 3.39 4.23
CA PRO A 40 -3.19 4.74 4.56
C PRO A 40 -1.66 4.82 4.81
N ILE A 41 -0.90 3.76 4.47
CA ILE A 41 0.56 3.72 4.62
C ILE A 41 1.25 4.58 3.54
N PRO A 42 2.52 5.01 3.74
CA PRO A 42 3.19 5.91 2.82
C PRO A 42 3.56 5.21 1.49
N TYR A 43 2.62 5.18 0.54
CA TYR A 43 2.77 4.60 -0.79
C TYR A 43 4.03 5.02 -1.56
N LYS A 44 4.49 6.27 -1.37
CA LYS A 44 5.68 6.78 -2.07
C LYS A 44 6.92 5.96 -1.72
N VAL A 45 7.04 5.53 -0.46
CA VAL A 45 8.15 4.67 0.00
C VAL A 45 8.11 3.35 -0.77
N PHE A 46 6.95 2.69 -0.83
CA PHE A 46 6.78 1.42 -1.52
C PHE A 46 7.02 1.52 -3.04
N THR A 47 6.62 2.64 -3.64
CA THR A 47 6.84 2.93 -5.07
C THR A 47 8.33 3.16 -5.38
N ILE A 48 9.03 3.94 -4.55
CA ILE A 48 10.47 4.15 -4.71
C ILE A 48 11.22 2.83 -4.55
N SER A 49 10.88 2.06 -3.50
CA SER A 49 11.42 0.72 -3.28
C SER A 49 11.17 -0.22 -4.46
N ALA A 50 9.98 -0.19 -5.06
CA ALA A 50 9.68 -0.98 -6.27
C ALA A 50 10.63 -0.65 -7.44
N GLY A 51 10.97 0.63 -7.61
CA GLY A 51 11.95 1.07 -8.59
C GLY A 51 13.38 0.62 -8.25
N VAL A 52 13.78 0.74 -6.98
CA VAL A 52 15.09 0.29 -6.48
C VAL A 52 15.27 -1.22 -6.69
N PHE A 53 14.24 -2.02 -6.40
CA PHE A 53 14.26 -3.48 -6.57
C PHE A 53 13.90 -3.94 -7.99
N ARG A 54 13.73 -3.01 -8.94
CA ARG A 54 13.48 -3.30 -10.36
C ARG A 54 12.29 -4.24 -10.60
N ILE A 55 11.19 -4.02 -9.89
CA ILE A 55 9.93 -4.74 -10.17
C ILE A 55 9.56 -4.58 -11.65
N ASN A 56 8.97 -5.63 -12.22
CA ASN A 56 8.40 -5.62 -13.57
C ASN A 56 7.47 -4.41 -13.76
N PHE A 57 7.84 -3.52 -14.69
CA PHE A 57 7.16 -2.24 -14.88
C PHE A 57 5.66 -2.38 -15.20
N PRO A 58 5.23 -3.25 -16.15
CA PRO A 58 3.81 -3.54 -16.35
C PRO A 58 3.06 -3.95 -15.07
N ILE A 59 3.64 -4.83 -14.24
CA ILE A 59 3.03 -5.27 -12.98
C ILE A 59 2.92 -4.10 -12.00
N PHE A 60 3.96 -3.27 -11.90
CA PHE A 60 3.95 -2.06 -11.09
C PHE A 60 2.87 -1.08 -11.52
N VAL A 61 2.75 -0.80 -12.82
CA VAL A 61 1.72 0.10 -13.37
C VAL A 61 0.33 -0.45 -13.07
N LEU A 62 0.10 -1.75 -13.29
CA LEU A 62 -1.18 -2.39 -13.01
C LEU A 62 -1.54 -2.29 -11.51
N ALA A 63 -0.61 -2.66 -10.62
CA ALA A 63 -0.81 -2.56 -9.17
C ALA A 63 -1.11 -1.12 -8.72
N GLY A 64 -0.36 -0.15 -9.26
CA GLY A 64 -0.53 1.27 -8.96
C GLY A 64 -1.86 1.83 -9.47
N VAL A 65 -2.21 1.59 -10.74
CA VAL A 65 -3.45 2.07 -11.34
C VAL A 65 -4.66 1.46 -10.64
N LEU A 66 -4.66 0.15 -10.37
CA LEU A 66 -5.77 -0.51 -9.69
C LEU A 66 -5.94 0.00 -8.27
N SER A 67 -4.86 0.07 -7.48
CA SER A 67 -4.95 0.52 -6.09
C SER A 67 -5.35 2.00 -5.97
N ARG A 68 -4.73 2.88 -6.76
CA ARG A 68 -5.02 4.32 -6.74
C ARG A 68 -6.36 4.65 -7.36
N GLY A 69 -6.66 4.03 -8.50
CA GLY A 69 -7.97 4.11 -9.12
C GLY A 69 -9.05 3.71 -8.13
N LEU A 70 -8.96 2.52 -7.54
CA LEU A 70 -9.95 2.03 -6.58
C LEU A 70 -10.15 3.02 -5.43
N ARG A 71 -9.07 3.50 -4.79
CA ARG A 71 -9.18 4.48 -3.69
C ARG A 71 -9.90 5.76 -4.09
N PHE A 72 -9.54 6.38 -5.21
CA PHE A 72 -10.14 7.65 -5.63
C PHE A 72 -11.55 7.48 -6.17
N PHE A 73 -11.81 6.44 -6.98
CA PHE A 73 -13.14 6.16 -7.52
C PHE A 73 -14.12 5.70 -6.46
N LEU A 74 -13.68 4.98 -5.41
CA LEU A 74 -14.55 4.64 -4.28
C LEU A 74 -15.03 5.90 -3.56
N VAL A 75 -14.11 6.82 -3.23
CA VAL A 75 -14.47 8.07 -2.57
C VAL A 75 -15.34 8.93 -3.47
N ALA A 76 -14.98 9.07 -4.74
CA ALA A 76 -15.74 9.85 -5.72
C ALA A 76 -17.15 9.27 -5.92
N GLY A 77 -17.28 7.95 -6.00
CA GLY A 77 -18.57 7.26 -6.15
C GLY A 77 -19.47 7.45 -4.92
N LEU A 78 -18.89 7.38 -3.71
CA LEU A 78 -19.63 7.68 -2.48
C LEU A 78 -20.12 9.14 -2.47
N VAL A 79 -19.26 10.10 -2.81
CA VAL A 79 -19.63 11.52 -2.91
C VAL A 79 -20.69 11.76 -3.99
N TYR A 80 -20.58 11.08 -5.13
CA TYR A 80 -21.55 11.18 -6.22
C TYR A 80 -22.94 10.69 -5.80
N HIS A 81 -23.02 9.59 -5.05
CA HIS A 81 -24.30 9.00 -4.65
C HIS A 81 -24.94 9.69 -3.44
N TYR A 82 -24.14 10.05 -2.41
CA TYR A 82 -24.66 10.57 -1.14
C TYR A 82 -24.54 12.10 -0.98
N GLY A 83 -23.88 12.79 -1.92
CA GLY A 83 -23.79 14.25 -1.95
C GLY A 83 -22.87 14.86 -0.89
N GLU A 84 -23.10 16.14 -0.56
CA GLU A 84 -22.23 16.93 0.33
C GLU A 84 -22.04 16.38 1.76
N PRO A 85 -23.04 15.76 2.42
CA PRO A 85 -22.87 15.25 3.78
C PRO A 85 -21.78 14.19 3.92
N ILE A 86 -21.67 13.28 2.94
CA ILE A 86 -20.65 12.22 2.98
C ILE A 86 -19.25 12.80 2.79
N ARG A 87 -19.12 13.91 2.06
CA ARG A 87 -17.83 14.57 1.83
C ARG A 87 -17.24 15.07 3.14
N LEU A 88 -18.03 15.78 3.96
CA LEU A 88 -17.59 16.25 5.28
C LEU A 88 -17.24 15.10 6.23
N PHE A 89 -17.98 13.99 6.15
CA PHE A 89 -17.69 12.79 6.92
C PHE A 89 -16.37 12.13 6.48
N ILE A 90 -16.19 11.93 5.17
CA ILE A 90 -14.98 11.33 4.62
C ILE A 90 -13.78 12.22 4.90
N ASP A 91 -13.84 13.53 4.64
CA ASP A 91 -12.71 14.45 4.89
C ASP A 91 -12.29 14.45 6.37
N ARG A 92 -13.26 14.32 7.30
CA ARG A 92 -12.99 14.24 8.74
C ARG A 92 -12.40 12.91 9.18
N TYR A 93 -12.87 11.79 8.61
CA TYR A 93 -12.55 10.44 9.09
C TYR A 93 -11.77 9.59 8.09
N PHE A 94 -11.24 10.16 7.01
CA PHE A 94 -10.63 9.43 5.89
C PHE A 94 -9.60 8.39 6.37
N ASN A 95 -8.67 8.82 7.23
CA ASN A 95 -7.63 7.94 7.76
C ASN A 95 -8.21 6.80 8.59
N LEU A 96 -9.17 7.10 9.47
CA LEU A 96 -9.84 6.10 10.30
C LEU A 96 -10.63 5.11 9.44
N LEU A 97 -11.39 5.61 8.46
CA LEU A 97 -12.19 4.79 7.55
C LEU A 97 -11.30 3.84 6.75
N THR A 98 -10.13 4.30 6.30
CA THR A 98 -9.17 3.47 5.58
C THR A 98 -8.59 2.37 6.49
N TRP A 99 -8.26 2.69 7.75
CA TRP A 99 -7.79 1.70 8.72
C TRP A 99 -8.87 0.66 9.05
N VAL A 100 -10.09 1.10 9.34
CA VAL A 100 -11.22 0.21 9.63
C VAL A 100 -11.52 -0.69 8.44
N PHE A 101 -11.57 -0.13 7.22
CA PHE A 101 -11.76 -0.91 6.00
C PHE A 101 -10.66 -1.97 5.82
N SER A 102 -9.39 -1.58 6.02
CA SER A 102 -8.25 -2.51 5.88
C SER A 102 -8.31 -3.63 6.92
N LEU A 103 -8.64 -3.29 8.18
CA LEU A 103 -8.80 -4.24 9.28
C LEU A 103 -9.95 -5.22 9.00
N LEU A 104 -11.11 -4.71 8.56
CA LEU A 104 -12.27 -5.53 8.20
C LEU A 104 -11.97 -6.47 7.03
N LEU A 105 -11.20 -6.00 6.04
CA LEU A 105 -10.80 -6.82 4.90
C LEU A 105 -9.92 -8.00 5.36
N VAL A 106 -8.90 -7.74 6.19
CA VAL A 106 -8.04 -8.79 6.75
C VAL A 106 -8.83 -9.76 7.63
N LEU A 107 -9.65 -9.23 8.55
CA LEU A 107 -10.51 -10.05 9.42
C LEU A 107 -11.48 -10.92 8.62
N GLY A 108 -12.09 -10.38 7.57
CA GLY A 108 -12.99 -11.12 6.68
C GLY A 108 -12.31 -12.33 6.06
N PHE A 109 -11.09 -12.17 5.53
CA PHE A 109 -10.31 -13.28 4.99
C PHE A 109 -9.93 -14.32 6.06
N VAL A 110 -9.54 -13.88 7.26
CA VAL A 110 -9.19 -14.78 8.37
C VAL A 110 -10.40 -15.60 8.81
N VAL A 111 -11.57 -14.99 8.97
CA VAL A 111 -12.80 -15.68 9.37
C VAL A 111 -13.20 -16.73 8.34
N ILE A 112 -13.16 -16.37 7.04
CA ILE A 112 -13.46 -17.32 5.95
C ILE A 112 -12.51 -18.52 6.02
N ARG A 113 -11.21 -18.29 6.22
CA ARG A 113 -10.20 -19.37 6.33
C ARG A 113 -10.37 -20.26 7.56
N VAL A 114 -10.96 -19.76 8.63
CA VAL A 114 -11.20 -20.55 9.85
C VAL A 114 -12.49 -21.37 9.75
N LEU A 115 -13.49 -20.86 9.02
CA LEU A 115 -14.78 -21.51 8.85
C LEU A 115 -14.82 -22.53 7.70
N LEU A 116 -14.01 -22.34 6.65
CA LEU A 116 -13.85 -23.23 5.50
C LEU A 116 -12.54 -24.01 5.59
#